data_AF-A0A1F6T639-F1
#
_entry.id   AF-A0A1F6T639-F1
#
_cell.length_a   1.000
_cell.length_b   1.000
_cell.length_c   1.000
_cell.angle_alpha   90.00
_cell.angle_beta   90.00
_cell.angle_gamma   90.00
#
_symmetry.space_group_name_H-M   'P 1'
#
loop_
_entity.id
_entity.type
_entity.pdbx_description
1 polymer ?
#
loop_
_entity_poly.entity_id
_entity_poly.type
_entity_poly.pdbx_seq_one_letter_code
_entity_poly.pdbx_strand_id
1 'polypeptide(L)'
;MTATTTLKLPERLKSRIARLARETKRSAHSLMIEALERQVAREERMREFVREALVSDAAVEEGAAVYRAEDVHAWLDRLARNPKAARPKSWRGESI
;
A
#
# COMPACT_ATOMS: atom_id res chain seq x y z
N MET A 1 -22.89 -5.39 -10.87
CA MET A 1 -23.19 -6.50 -11.79
C MET A 1 -22.21 -7.63 -11.50
N THR A 2 -22.66 -8.87 -11.37
CA THR A 2 -21.79 -10.03 -11.23
C THR A 2 -21.58 -10.70 -12.58
N ALA A 3 -20.33 -11.04 -12.90
CA ALA A 3 -19.97 -11.75 -14.14
C ALA A 3 -19.30 -13.07 -13.76
N THR A 4 -19.68 -14.15 -14.44
CA THR A 4 -19.09 -15.47 -14.20
C THR A 4 -17.84 -15.64 -15.06
N THR A 5 -16.71 -15.90 -14.42
CA THR A 5 -15.45 -16.22 -15.10
C THR A 5 -15.05 -17.65 -14.78
N THR A 6 -14.78 -18.46 -15.81
CA THR A 6 -14.25 -19.82 -15.62
C THR A 6 -12.73 -19.76 -15.53
N LEU A 7 -12.18 -20.18 -14.38
CA LEU A 7 -10.75 -20.22 -14.12
C LEU A 7 -10.24 -21.66 -14.13
N LYS A 8 -9.27 -21.96 -14.99
CA LYS A 8 -8.55 -23.25 -14.95
C LYS A 8 -7.50 -23.18 -13.85
N LEU A 9 -7.69 -23.96 -12.80
CA LEU A 9 -6.74 -24.06 -11.69
C LEU A 9 -5.89 -25.33 -11.86
N PRO A 10 -4.56 -25.25 -11.64
CA PRO A 10 -3.74 -26.44 -11.50
C PRO A 10 -4.27 -27.32 -10.36
N GLU A 11 -4.27 -28.65 -10.55
CA GLU A 11 -4.90 -29.57 -9.60
C GLU A 11 -4.32 -29.42 -8.18
N ARG A 12 -3.00 -29.28 -8.07
CA ARG A 12 -2.32 -29.03 -6.79
C ARG A 12 -2.84 -27.78 -6.06
N LEU A 13 -3.13 -26.70 -6.79
CA LEU A 13 -3.65 -25.46 -6.21
C LEU A 13 -5.10 -25.65 -5.75
N LYS A 14 -5.92 -26.31 -6.58
CA LYS A 14 -7.31 -26.64 -6.25
C LYS A 14 -7.40 -27.47 -4.96
N SER A 15 -6.56 -28.51 -4.80
CA SER A 15 -6.55 -29.32 -3.58
C SER A 15 -6.13 -28.51 -2.33
N ARG A 16 -5.16 -27.59 -2.47
CA ARG A 16 -4.74 -26.70 -1.38
C ARG A 16 -5.86 -25.75 -0.95
N ILE A 17 -6.55 -25.15 -1.90
CA ILE A 17 -7.70 -24.26 -1.64
C ILE A 17 -8.82 -25.03 -0.94
N ALA A 18 -9.16 -26.24 -1.41
CA ALA A 18 -10.20 -27.06 -0.80
C ALA A 18 -9.85 -27.46 0.64
N ARG A 19 -8.59 -27.80 0.92
CA ARG A 19 -8.12 -28.09 2.27
C ARG A 19 -8.23 -26.86 3.18
N LEU A 20 -7.72 -25.71 2.73
CA LEU A 20 -7.76 -24.47 3.50
C LEU A 20 -9.20 -24.01 3.78
N ALA A 21 -10.09 -24.15 2.79
CA ALA A 21 -11.51 -23.85 2.93
C ALA A 21 -12.16 -24.71 4.04
N ARG A 22 -11.83 -26.01 4.09
CA ARG A 22 -12.31 -26.91 5.16
C ARG A 22 -11.77 -26.52 6.53
N GLU A 23 -10.47 -26.27 6.65
CA GLU A 23 -9.81 -25.89 7.90
C GLU A 23 -10.36 -24.57 8.45
N THR A 24 -10.68 -23.62 7.57
CA THR A 24 -11.24 -22.32 7.94
C THR A 24 -12.76 -22.30 8.06
N LYS A 25 -13.46 -23.41 7.75
CA LYS A 25 -14.93 -23.52 7.69
C LYS A 25 -15.58 -22.54 6.69
N ARG A 26 -14.94 -22.35 5.54
CA ARG A 26 -15.36 -21.41 4.48
C ARG A 26 -15.61 -22.14 3.17
N SER A 27 -16.34 -21.51 2.24
CA SER A 27 -16.46 -22.04 0.89
C SER A 27 -15.18 -21.77 0.09
N ALA A 28 -14.78 -22.72 -0.77
CA ALA A 28 -13.64 -22.54 -1.66
C ALA A 28 -13.84 -21.32 -2.58
N HIS A 29 -15.07 -21.07 -3.02
CA HIS A 29 -15.40 -19.91 -3.84
C HIS A 29 -15.15 -18.59 -3.11
N SER A 30 -15.69 -18.42 -1.88
CA SER A 30 -15.46 -17.20 -1.09
C SER A 30 -13.97 -16.96 -0.83
N LEU A 31 -13.22 -18.03 -0.53
CA LEU A 31 -11.78 -17.92 -0.31
C LEU A 31 -11.02 -17.50 -1.57
N MET A 32 -11.43 -17.97 -2.75
CA MET A 32 -10.85 -17.56 -4.03
C MET A 32 -11.16 -16.09 -4.35
N ILE A 33 -12.41 -15.65 -4.18
CA ILE A 33 -12.80 -14.26 -4.43
C ILE A 33 -12.00 -13.31 -3.54
N GLU A 34 -11.93 -13.57 -2.25
CA GLU A 34 -11.16 -12.72 -1.34
C GLU A 34 -9.66 -12.72 -1.65
N ALA A 35 -9.11 -13.86 -2.08
CA ALA A 35 -7.71 -13.91 -2.48
C ALA A 35 -7.45 -13.01 -3.69
N LEU A 36 -8.36 -13.00 -4.67
CA LEU A 36 -8.29 -12.14 -5.84
C LEU A 36 -8.46 -10.67 -5.45
N GLU A 37 -9.45 -10.33 -4.63
CA GLU A 37 -9.66 -8.96 -4.13
C GLU A 37 -8.43 -8.42 -3.41
N ARG A 38 -7.85 -9.22 -2.50
CA ARG A 38 -6.62 -8.83 -1.80
C ARG A 38 -5.46 -8.61 -2.76
N GLN A 39 -5.32 -9.45 -3.79
CA GLN A 39 -4.24 -9.32 -4.76
C GLN A 39 -4.43 -8.10 -5.66
N VAL A 40 -5.64 -7.87 -6.16
CA VAL A 40 -5.96 -6.67 -6.97
C VAL A 40 -5.69 -5.41 -6.16
N ALA A 41 -6.23 -5.31 -4.94
CA ALA A 41 -6.01 -4.15 -4.09
C ALA A 41 -4.53 -3.93 -3.74
N ARG A 42 -3.74 -5.00 -3.61
CA ARG A 42 -2.29 -4.89 -3.39
C ARG A 42 -1.57 -4.35 -4.62
N GLU A 43 -1.90 -4.86 -5.81
CA GLU A 43 -1.29 -4.39 -7.07
C GLU A 43 -1.66 -2.94 -7.38
N GLU A 44 -2.91 -2.55 -7.14
CA GLU A 44 -3.36 -1.15 -7.30
C GLU A 44 -2.60 -0.21 -6.37
N ARG A 45 -2.53 -0.53 -5.06
CA ARG A 45 -1.79 0.26 -4.08
C ARG A 45 -0.29 0.35 -4.41
N MET A 46 0.32 -0.73 -4.89
CA MET A 46 1.72 -0.70 -5.28
C MET A 46 1.94 0.22 -6.49
N ARG A 47 1.08 0.15 -7.50
CA ARG A 47 1.17 1.03 -8.67
C ARG A 47 0.94 2.49 -8.31
N GLU A 48 0.02 2.76 -7.41
CA GLU A 48 -0.23 4.10 -6.89
C GLU A 48 0.99 4.63 -6.13
N PHE A 49 1.51 3.86 -5.18
CA PHE A 49 2.71 4.22 -4.43
C PHE A 49 3.91 4.53 -5.35
N VAL A 50 4.14 3.70 -6.38
CA VAL A 50 5.22 3.95 -7.35
C VAL A 50 4.98 5.23 -8.16
N ARG A 51 3.74 5.49 -8.60
CA ARG A 51 3.41 6.74 -9.29
C ARG A 51 3.66 7.96 -8.41
N GLU A 52 3.20 7.92 -7.16
CA GLU A 52 3.40 9.01 -6.19
C GLU A 52 4.89 9.24 -5.91
N ALA A 53 5.67 8.17 -5.76
CA ALA A 53 7.12 8.24 -5.58
C ALA A 53 7.81 8.93 -6.77
N LEU A 54 7.46 8.55 -8.00
CA LEU A 54 8.03 9.17 -9.21
C LEU A 54 7.67 10.65 -9.34
N VAL A 55 6.43 11.02 -9.02
CA VAL A 55 6.00 12.43 -9.00
C VAL A 55 6.75 13.21 -7.93
N SER A 56 6.92 12.64 -6.72
CA SER A 56 7.70 13.28 -5.66
C SER A 56 9.16 13.44 -6.03
N ASP A 57 9.77 12.45 -6.69
CA ASP A 57 11.16 12.49 -7.13
C ASP A 57 11.39 13.61 -8.15
N ALA A 58 10.53 13.70 -9.17
CA ALA A 58 10.55 14.80 -10.14
C ALA A 58 10.39 16.16 -9.45
N ALA A 59 9.49 16.29 -8.47
CA ALA A 59 9.32 17.53 -7.73
C ALA A 59 10.57 17.92 -6.92
N VAL A 60 11.30 16.94 -6.35
CA VAL A 60 12.56 17.19 -5.64
C VAL A 60 13.63 17.74 -6.57
N GLU A 61 13.73 17.21 -7.79
CA GLU A 61 14.61 17.72 -8.84
C GLU A 61 14.21 19.14 -9.28
N GLU A 62 12.91 19.44 -9.32
CA GLU A 62 12.37 20.79 -9.59
C GLU A 62 12.53 21.77 -8.40
N GLY A 63 13.11 21.33 -7.28
CA GLY A 63 13.43 22.18 -6.13
C GLY A 63 12.37 22.19 -5.04
N ALA A 64 11.47 21.21 -5.00
CA ALA A 64 10.53 21.04 -3.89
C ALA A 64 11.26 20.89 -2.54
N ALA A 65 10.59 21.32 -1.48
CA ALA A 65 11.10 21.20 -0.12
C ALA A 65 11.24 19.73 0.28
N VAL A 66 12.48 19.34 0.62
CA VAL A 66 12.80 18.04 1.21
C VAL A 66 13.06 18.21 2.69
N TYR A 67 12.77 17.19 3.48
CA TYR A 67 12.87 17.20 4.94
C TYR A 67 13.68 16.00 5.41
N ARG A 68 14.42 16.13 6.52
CA ARG A 68 15.08 14.97 7.13
C ARG A 68 14.03 14.04 7.73
N ALA A 69 14.18 12.74 7.52
CA ALA A 69 13.21 11.75 7.98
C ALA A 69 13.03 11.80 9.51
N GLU A 70 14.11 11.98 10.26
CA GLU A 70 14.11 12.16 11.71
C GLU A 70 13.27 13.36 12.17
N ASP A 71 13.38 14.52 11.50
CA ASP A 71 12.60 15.72 11.81
C ASP A 71 11.11 15.52 11.50
N VAL A 72 10.80 14.81 10.40
CA VAL A 72 9.42 14.46 10.04
C VAL A 72 8.83 13.51 11.07
N HIS A 73 9.53 12.45 11.47
CA HIS A 73 9.05 11.50 12.50
C HIS A 73 8.80 12.21 13.83
N ALA A 74 9.75 13.02 14.30
CA ALA A 74 9.59 13.79 15.52
C ALA A 74 8.41 14.78 15.42
N TRP A 75 8.16 15.35 14.24
CA TRP A 75 6.99 16.19 14.00
C TRP A 75 5.68 15.41 14.01
N LEU A 76 5.62 14.23 13.39
CA LEU A 76 4.43 13.37 13.39
C LEU A 76 4.01 12.99 14.82
N ASP A 77 4.98 12.67 15.68
CA ASP A 77 4.72 12.39 17.09
C ASP A 77 4.09 13.60 17.80
N ARG A 78 4.60 14.81 17.53
CA ARG A 78 4.00 16.05 18.07
C ARG A 78 2.61 16.32 17.49
N LEU A 79 2.43 16.06 16.19
CA LEU A 79 1.18 16.29 15.48
C LEU A 79 0.05 15.42 16.02
N ALA A 80 0.35 14.15 16.36
CA ALA A 80 -0.62 13.22 16.96
C ALA A 80 -1.18 13.72 18.30
N ARG A 81 -0.42 14.53 19.05
CA ARG A 81 -0.85 15.12 20.33
C ARG A 81 -1.41 16.54 20.18
N ASN A 82 -0.95 17.26 19.16
CA ASN A 82 -1.37 18.63 18.88
C ASN A 82 -1.46 18.85 17.36
N PRO A 83 -2.67 18.95 16.79
CA PRO A 83 -2.88 19.21 15.37
C PRO A 83 -2.25 20.52 14.87
N LYS A 84 -1.87 21.44 15.76
CA LYS A 84 -1.18 22.70 15.44
C LYS A 84 0.35 22.63 15.58
N ALA A 85 0.93 21.44 15.70
CA ALA A 85 2.38 21.29 15.79
C ALA A 85 3.10 21.85 14.56
N ALA A 86 4.09 22.73 14.78
CA ALA A 86 4.86 23.35 13.71
C ALA A 86 5.64 22.32 12.88
N ARG A 87 5.58 22.50 11.55
CA ARG A 87 6.25 21.64 10.57
C ARG A 87 7.78 21.70 10.71
N PRO A 88 8.49 20.62 10.32
CA PRO A 88 9.95 20.62 10.31
C PRO A 88 10.51 21.62 9.30
N LYS A 89 11.76 22.04 9.51
CA LYS A 89 12.48 22.89 8.56
C LYS A 89 12.90 22.06 7.35
N SER A 90 12.87 22.65 6.16
CA SER A 90 13.36 21.98 4.96
C SER A 90 14.88 21.82 5.04
N TRP A 91 15.37 20.65 4.63
CA TRP A 91 16.80 20.32 4.65
C TRP A 91 17.60 21.21 3.68
N ARG A 92 17.06 21.50 2.49
CA ARG A 92 17.72 22.36 1.49
C ARG A 92 17.78 23.85 1.91
N GLY A 93 17.22 24.22 3.07
CA GLY A 93 17.35 25.56 3.67
C GLY A 93 18.65 25.77 4.46
N GLU A 94 19.45 24.72 4.64
CA GLU A 94 20.80 24.78 5.24
C GLU A 94 21.86 24.68 4.13
N SER A 95 21.89 25.68 3.25
CA SER A 95 23.10 25.95 2.47
C SER A 95 24.09 26.68 3.37
N ILE A 96 25.30 26.13 3.38
CA ILE A 96 26.57 26.65 3.93
C ILE A 96 26.71 28.17 3.75
#